data_AF-A0A6L4YAL3-F1
#
_entry.id   AF-A0A6L4YAL3-F1
#
_cell.length_a   1.000
_cell.length_b   1.000
_cell.length_c   1.000
_cell.angle_alpha   90.00
_cell.angle_beta   90.00
_cell.angle_gamma   90.00
#
_symmetry.space_group_name_H-M   'P 1'
#
loop_
_entity.id
_entity.type
_entity.pdbx_description
1 polymer ?
#
loop_
_entity_poly.entity_id
_entity_poly.type
_entity_poly.pdbx_seq_one_letter_code
_entity_poly.pdbx_strand_id
1 'polypeptide(L)' 'MQYAKKLLDEIGIDSRRVEMFNMGASDAQKFTGAADEMTERARELGPNPLMPKGK' A
#
# COMPACT_ATOMS: atom_id res chain seq x y z
N MET A 1 -10.50 6.84 -2.73
CA MET A 1 -9.80 5.87 -1.86
C MET A 1 -10.70 5.03 -0.99
N GLN A 2 -11.73 5.58 -0.34
CA GLN A 2 -12.56 4.82 0.60
C GLN A 2 -13.25 3.58 -0.03
N TYR A 3 -13.73 3.70 -1.27
CA TYR A 3 -14.35 2.57 -1.96
C TYR A 3 -13.37 1.41 -2.24
N ALA A 4 -12.14 1.70 -2.66
CA ALA A 4 -11.12 0.68 -2.92
C ALA A 4 -10.72 -0.05 -1.62
N LYS A 5 -10.55 0.68 -0.51
CA LYS A 5 -10.26 0.09 0.80
C LYS A 5 -11.38 -0.85 1.25
N LYS A 6 -12.64 -0.40 1.15
CA LYS A 6 -13.82 -1.22 1.46
C LYS A 6 -13.86 -2.51 0.63
N LEU A 7 -13.60 -2.40 -0.68
CA LEU A 7 -13.60 -3.56 -1.57
C LEU A 7 -12.51 -4.57 -1.19
N LEU A 8 -11.31 -4.11 -0.85
CA LEU A 8 -10.22 -4.99 -0.41
C LEU A 8 -10.62 -5.78 0.85
N ASP A 9 -11.17 -5.09 1.85
CA ASP A 9 -11.63 -5.74 3.08
C ASP A 9 -12.75 -6.76 2.79
N GLU A 10 -13.68 -6.45 1.87
CA GLU A 10 -14.77 -7.36 1.46
C GLU A 10 -14.26 -8.64 0.78
N ILE A 11 -13.16 -8.58 0.03
CA ILE A 11 -12.54 -9.75 -0.62
C ILE A 11 -11.47 -10.43 0.24
N GLY A 12 -11.34 -10.04 1.52
CA GLY A 12 -10.40 -10.65 2.46
C GLY A 12 -8.94 -10.22 2.29
N ILE A 13 -8.69 -9.11 1.59
CA ILE A 13 -7.37 -8.48 1.47
C ILE A 13 -7.32 -7.29 2.41
N ASP A 14 -6.31 -7.22 3.27
CA ASP A 14 -6.15 -6.10 4.20
C ASP A 14 -6.09 -4.75 3.46
N SER A 15 -7.05 -3.85 3.72
CA SER A 15 -7.14 -2.55 3.07
C SER A 15 -5.96 -1.62 3.33
N ARG A 16 -5.13 -1.89 4.34
CA ARG A 16 -3.86 -1.17 4.58
C ARG A 16 -2.83 -1.41 3.46
N ARG A 17 -3.08 -2.39 2.58
CA ARG A 17 -2.26 -2.63 1.38
C ARG A 17 -2.44 -1.58 0.28
N VAL A 18 -3.38 -0.64 0.41
CA VAL A 18 -3.54 0.48 -0.52
C VAL A 18 -3.59 1.81 0.22
N GLU A 19 -2.80 2.78 -0.24
CA GLU A 19 -2.84 4.15 0.25
C GLU A 19 -2.58 5.14 -0.89
N MET A 20 -3.13 6.36 -0.78
CA MET A 20 -2.91 7.40 -1.78
C MET A 20 -2.28 8.64 -1.15
N PHE A 21 -1.16 9.06 -1.73
CA PHE A 21 -0.41 10.22 -1.31
C PHE A 21 -0.58 11.35 -2.33
N ASN A 22 -0.92 12.55 -1.85
CA ASN A 22 -0.97 13.74 -2.69
C ASN A 22 0.34 14.52 -2.55
N MET A 23 1.01 14.78 -3.66
CA MET A 23 2.25 15.55 -3.69
C MET A 23 2.38 16.29 -5.04
N GLY A 24 3.05 17.45 -5.03
CA GLY A 24 3.37 18.17 -6.26
C GLY A 24 4.48 17.49 -7.05
N ALA A 25 4.57 17.76 -8.35
CA ALA A 25 5.58 17.15 -9.24
C ALA A 25 7.03 17.41 -8.79
N SER A 26 7.27 18.52 -8.08
CA SER A 26 8.60 18.91 -7.59
C SER A 26 8.84 18.53 -6.12
N ASP A 27 7.89 17.89 -5.44
CA ASP A 27 7.97 17.56 -4.00
C ASP A 27 8.76 16.25 -3.75
N ALA A 28 10.03 16.20 -4.16
CA ALA A 28 10.87 15.00 -4.03
C ALA A 28 10.99 14.48 -2.59
N GLN A 29 11.01 15.38 -1.59
CA GLN A 29 11.05 15.01 -0.17
C GLN A 29 9.76 14.32 0.29
N LYS A 30 8.59 14.73 -0.22
CA LYS A 30 7.32 14.04 0.09
C LYS A 30 7.26 12.67 -0.57
N PHE A 31 7.80 12.56 -1.79
CA PHE A 31 7.86 11.28 -2.49
C PHE A 31 8.73 10.27 -1.75
N THR A 32 9.94 10.67 -1.35
CA THR A 32 10.85 9.80 -0.60
C THR A 32 10.25 9.34 0.72
N GLY A 33 9.67 10.26 1.52
CA GLY A 33 8.98 9.89 2.76
C GLY A 33 7.78 8.95 2.54
N ALA A 34 6.97 9.19 1.51
CA ALA A 34 5.85 8.30 1.17
C ALA A 34 6.31 6.91 0.72
N ALA A 35 7.43 6.83 -0.01
CA ALA A 35 8.01 5.56 -0.43
C ALA A 35 8.55 4.77 0.77
N ASP A 36 9.20 5.43 1.73
CA ASP A 36 9.66 4.82 2.97
C ASP A 36 8.46 4.31 3.80
N GLU A 37 7.45 5.14 4.03
CA GLU A 37 6.22 4.75 4.76
C GLU A 37 5.51 3.55 4.12
N MET A 38 5.38 3.56 2.78
CA MET A 38 4.79 2.45 2.04
C MET A 38 5.62 1.17 2.19
N THR A 39 6.95 1.30 2.18
CA THR A 39 7.87 0.17 2.31
C THR A 39 7.80 -0.46 3.70
N GLU A 40 7.80 0.35 4.77
CA GLU A 40 7.68 -0.18 6.13
C GLU A 40 6.34 -0.90 6.35
N ARG A 41 5.23 -0.29 5.91
CA ARG A 41 3.92 -0.96 5.98
C ARG A 41 3.88 -2.26 5.21
N ALA A 42 4.50 -2.32 4.03
CA ALA A 42 4.55 -3.55 3.24
C ALA A 42 5.31 -4.66 3.98
N ARG A 43 6.38 -4.32 4.71
CA ARG A 43 7.12 -5.28 5.55
C ARG A 43 6.28 -5.78 6.73
N GLU A 44 5.55 -4.89 7.40
CA GLU A 44 4.64 -5.25 8.51
C GLU A 44 3.49 -6.16 8.08
N LEU A 45 2.89 -5.86 6.92
CA LEU A 45 1.79 -6.63 6.34
C LEU A 45 2.24 -7.99 5.81
N GLY A 46 3.54 -8.14 5.54
CA GLY A 46 4.10 -9.35 4.97
C GLY A 46 3.71 -9.59 3.51
N PRO A 47 4.06 -10.77 2.97
CA PRO A 47 3.92 -11.09 1.54
C PRO A 47 2.49 -10.95 1.04
N ASN A 48 2.34 -10.68 -0.26
CA ASN A 48 1.04 -10.49 -0.89
C ASN A 48 0.23 -11.80 -0.82
N PRO A 49 -1.01 -11.78 -0.26
CA PRO A 49 -1.84 -12.98 -0.11
C PRO A 49 -2.27 -13.61 -1.44
N LEU A 50 -2.18 -12.86 -2.55
CA LEU A 50 -2.54 -13.34 -3.90
C LEU A 50 -1.38 -14.02 -4.64
N MET A 51 -0.15 -13.92 -4.11
CA MET A 51 0.98 -14.65 -4.70
C MET A 51 1.05 -16.06 -4.12
N PRO A 52 1.06 -17.11 -4.96
CA PRO A 52 1.35 -18.47 -4.50
C PRO A 52 2.75 -18.51 -3.85
N LYS A 53 2.89 -19.21 -2.73
CA LYS A 53 4.22 -19.54 -2.20
C LYS A 53 4.90 -20.51 -3.16
N GLY A 54 5.90 -19.99 -3.89
CA GLY A 54 6.81 -20.80 -4.71
C GLY A 54 6.35 -21.00 -6.15
N LYS A 55 7.25 -20.67 -7.08
CA LYS A 55 7.64 -21.69 -8.04
C LYS A 55 8.73 -22.53 -7.40
#